data_AF-A0A1J5WE09-F1
#
_entry.id   AF-A0A1J5WE09-F1
#
_cell.length_a   1.000
_cell.length_b   1.000
_cell.length_c   1.000
_cell.angle_alpha   90.00
_cell.angle_beta   90.00
_cell.angle_gamma   90.00
#
_symmetry.space_group_name_H-M   'P 1'
#
loop_
_entity.id
_entity.type
_entity.pdbx_description
1 polymer ?
#
loop_
_entity_poly.entity_id
_entity_poly.type
_entity_poly.pdbx_seq_one_letter_code
_entity_poly.pdbx_strand_id
1 'polypeptide(L)'
;MLDFLHAASFVRHGEVYFVDRDEGVLVVPKAFALREYSHNCRDEVLHQKNKELLGPAKKRVLEETKRSDRGAMCMLCNYEEGEEPETFLFPVCKEAHFFVCLDCLNSCGEGAVVECPCECREKKDRFAMDEYKRVGVVYREGALGELARQAQTPASFPLKPVLPTDEIFLLTEKTAVLLENISLSVKLFLMLLPGVNVFVGKGFHLFGNIGNGVCIKHDITRNHPFSLEGVLEGNANTGLVLENLRRIPPRSINCVFRRILLQNTLLISILPKLKTHGNGEAFEMELATENEEHIAMILGEEDSSVFVRGVKKLALYGCAVGILPKLGIRDYGDVEWIELHAERKEHVQGVKQVCLEKVEGLHLHGYAMDILPRLKACSGSEVEFLLLNAGRVEHIAEVLAQG
;
A
#
# COMPACT_ATOMS: atom_id res chain seq x y z
N MET A 1 -17.43 -14.62 11.21
CA MET A 1 -16.57 -15.05 12.35
C MET A 1 -15.06 -14.98 12.05
N LEU A 2 -14.64 -14.43 10.90
CA LEU A 2 -13.26 -13.99 10.62
C LEU A 2 -13.20 -12.49 10.28
N ASP A 3 -14.34 -11.79 10.39
CA ASP A 3 -14.62 -10.48 9.78
C ASP A 3 -14.06 -9.29 10.58
N PHE A 4 -13.50 -9.56 11.77
CA PHE A 4 -12.91 -8.54 12.64
C PHE A 4 -11.70 -7.85 12.00
N LEU A 5 -10.83 -8.60 11.33
CA LEU A 5 -9.63 -8.05 10.69
C LEU A 5 -9.83 -7.69 9.22
N HIS A 6 -10.91 -8.15 8.57
CA HIS A 6 -11.12 -8.00 7.13
C HIS A 6 -11.17 -6.55 6.61
N ALA A 7 -11.38 -5.55 7.48
CA ALA A 7 -11.37 -4.13 7.12
C ALA A 7 -10.12 -3.33 7.56
N ALA A 8 -9.20 -3.93 8.32
CA ALA A 8 -7.92 -3.30 8.62
C ALA A 8 -6.93 -3.59 7.48
N SER A 9 -5.90 -2.76 7.29
CA SER A 9 -4.78 -3.16 6.43
C SER A 9 -3.98 -4.24 7.16
N PHE A 10 -4.20 -5.52 6.82
CA PHE A 10 -3.54 -6.64 7.47
C PHE A 10 -2.93 -7.64 6.49
N VAL A 11 -1.99 -8.41 7.01
CA VAL A 11 -1.36 -9.56 6.37
C VAL A 11 -1.46 -10.75 7.32
N ARG A 12 -1.71 -11.95 6.80
CA ARG A 12 -1.75 -13.18 7.60
C ARG A 12 -0.58 -14.08 7.27
N HIS A 13 -0.04 -14.77 8.27
CA HIS A 13 0.87 -15.89 8.09
C HIS A 13 0.52 -17.01 9.06
N GLY A 14 -0.02 -18.11 8.55
CA GLY A 14 -0.55 -19.20 9.39
C GLY A 14 -1.68 -18.69 10.30
N GLU A 15 -1.53 -18.90 11.60
CA GLU A 15 -2.48 -18.45 12.63
C GLU A 15 -2.08 -17.10 13.25
N VAL A 16 -1.23 -16.31 12.59
CA VAL A 16 -0.80 -14.98 13.06
C VAL A 16 -1.17 -13.91 12.03
N TYR A 17 -1.64 -12.78 12.54
CA TYR A 17 -1.99 -11.59 11.76
C TYR A 17 -1.00 -10.47 12.07
N PHE A 18 -0.56 -9.76 11.03
CA PHE A 18 0.15 -8.50 11.10
C PHE A 18 -0.84 -7.41 10.70
N VAL A 19 -1.09 -6.48 11.60
CA VAL A 19 -2.07 -5.40 11.42
C VAL A 19 -1.32 -4.08 11.47
N ASP A 20 -1.48 -3.28 10.42
CA ASP A 20 -0.89 -1.95 10.37
C ASP A 20 -1.59 -1.02 11.36
N ARG A 21 -0.82 -0.18 12.05
CA ARG A 21 -1.28 0.75 13.10
C ARG A 21 -0.48 2.04 12.99
N ASP A 22 -1.06 3.14 13.44
CA ASP A 22 -0.35 4.43 13.52
C ASP A 22 0.92 4.33 14.40
N GLU A 23 0.89 3.49 15.44
CA GLU A 23 2.01 3.23 16.35
C GLU A 23 3.03 2.17 15.87
N GLY A 24 2.78 1.48 14.75
CA GLY A 24 3.64 0.43 14.22
C GLY A 24 2.88 -0.79 13.67
N VAL A 25 3.42 -1.99 13.84
CA VAL A 25 2.81 -3.23 13.34
C VAL A 25 2.43 -4.14 14.51
N LEU A 26 1.13 -4.40 14.65
CA LEU A 26 0.59 -5.28 15.67
C LEU A 26 0.59 -6.74 15.16
N VAL A 27 1.25 -7.62 15.89
CA VAL A 27 1.34 -9.07 15.62
C VAL A 27 0.39 -9.80 16.56
N VAL A 28 -0.71 -10.31 16.02
CA VAL A 28 -1.82 -10.89 16.77
C VAL A 28 -2.00 -12.36 16.39
N PRO A 29 -1.80 -13.31 17.30
CA PRO A 29 -2.22 -14.68 17.07
C PRO A 29 -3.75 -14.78 17.01
N LYS A 30 -4.26 -15.63 16.12
CA LYS A 30 -5.69 -15.83 15.88
C LYS A 30 -6.48 -16.19 17.14
N ALA A 31 -5.85 -16.90 18.08
CA ALA A 31 -6.45 -17.24 19.36
C ALA A 31 -6.91 -16.00 20.15
N PHE A 32 -6.19 -14.88 20.03
CA PHE A 32 -6.53 -13.61 20.67
C PHE A 32 -7.55 -12.82 19.85
N ALA A 33 -7.44 -12.84 18.52
CA ALA A 33 -8.42 -12.21 17.63
C ALA A 33 -9.84 -12.80 17.79
N LEU A 34 -9.94 -14.10 18.08
CA LEU A 34 -11.22 -14.77 18.34
C LEU A 34 -11.76 -14.53 19.75
N ARG A 35 -10.88 -14.33 20.76
CA ARG A 35 -11.28 -14.10 22.16
C ARG A 35 -11.91 -12.73 22.38
N GLU A 36 -11.41 -11.68 21.76
CA GLU A 36 -12.04 -10.35 21.81
C GLU A 36 -13.45 -10.37 21.18
N TYR A 37 -13.64 -11.15 20.11
CA TYR A 37 -14.96 -11.33 19.51
C TYR A 37 -15.88 -12.21 20.37
N SER A 38 -15.35 -13.24 21.06
CA SER A 38 -16.14 -14.13 21.92
C SER A 38 -16.40 -13.59 23.33
N HIS A 39 -15.56 -12.68 23.85
CA HIS A 39 -15.79 -11.98 25.11
C HIS A 39 -16.86 -10.88 25.00
N ASN A 40 -17.31 -10.55 23.79
CA ASN A 40 -18.57 -9.84 23.55
C ASN A 40 -19.79 -10.78 23.58
N CYS A 41 -19.77 -11.78 24.46
CA CYS A 41 -20.99 -12.47 24.86
C CYS A 41 -21.79 -11.54 25.77
N ARG A 42 -22.57 -10.65 25.14
CA ARG A 42 -23.91 -10.19 25.54
C ARG A 42 -24.41 -9.25 24.46
N ASP A 43 -25.48 -9.67 23.75
CA ASP A 43 -26.24 -8.81 22.84
C ASP A 43 -26.53 -7.44 23.48
N GLU A 44 -26.74 -7.39 24.80
CA GLU A 44 -26.94 -6.16 25.59
C GLU A 44 -25.76 -5.17 25.57
N VAL A 45 -24.50 -5.61 25.71
CA VAL A 45 -23.33 -4.71 25.78
C VAL A 45 -23.06 -4.09 24.40
N LEU A 46 -23.22 -4.90 23.35
CA LEU A 46 -23.11 -4.43 21.98
C LEU A 46 -24.26 -3.48 21.62
N HIS A 47 -25.49 -3.80 22.07
CA HIS A 47 -26.66 -2.94 21.87
C HIS A 47 -26.47 -1.58 22.56
N GLN A 48 -25.95 -1.58 23.80
CA GLN A 48 -25.69 -0.35 24.55
C GLN A 48 -24.60 0.51 23.91
N LYS A 49 -23.46 -0.08 23.53
CA LYS A 49 -22.39 0.67 22.83
C LYS A 49 -22.85 1.14 21.44
N ASN A 50 -23.69 0.38 20.73
CA ASN A 50 -24.27 0.80 19.44
C ASN A 50 -25.18 2.02 19.65
N LYS A 51 -26.02 2.02 20.68
CA LYS A 51 -26.86 3.15 21.09
C LYS A 51 -26.01 4.38 21.40
N GLU A 52 -24.88 4.23 22.10
CA GLU A 52 -23.95 5.32 22.40
C GLU A 52 -23.27 5.91 21.15
N LEU A 53 -22.83 5.06 20.21
CA LEU A 53 -22.11 5.52 19.01
C LEU A 53 -23.04 6.06 17.91
N LEU A 54 -24.24 5.50 17.76
CA LEU A 54 -25.25 5.94 16.80
C LEU A 54 -26.10 7.11 17.35
N GLY A 55 -26.27 7.21 18.66
CA GLY A 55 -27.08 8.24 19.32
C GLY A 55 -26.79 9.68 18.85
N PRO A 56 -25.52 10.12 18.77
CA PRO A 56 -25.18 11.44 18.24
C PRO A 56 -25.64 11.66 16.79
N ALA A 57 -25.56 10.65 15.93
CA ALA A 57 -26.01 10.73 14.54
C ALA A 57 -27.54 10.80 14.46
N LYS A 58 -28.24 9.97 15.25
CA LYS A 58 -29.70 10.01 15.40
C LYS A 58 -30.17 11.39 15.84
N LYS A 59 -29.55 11.94 16.90
CA LYS A 59 -29.89 13.25 17.46
C LYS A 59 -29.74 14.37 16.42
N ARG A 60 -28.61 14.43 15.70
CA ARG A 60 -28.40 15.43 14.64
C ARG A 60 -29.50 15.39 13.58
N VAL A 61 -29.83 14.20 13.08
CA VAL A 61 -30.88 14.03 12.06
C VAL A 61 -32.25 14.50 12.56
N LEU A 62 -32.63 14.13 13.79
CA LEU A 62 -33.92 14.54 14.37
C LEU A 62 -33.99 16.05 14.61
N GLU A 63 -32.90 16.68 15.05
CA GLU A 63 -32.81 18.12 15.26
C GLU A 63 -32.87 18.90 13.93
N GLU A 64 -32.12 18.48 12.92
CA GLU A 64 -32.10 19.11 11.59
C GLU A 64 -33.46 19.00 10.88
N THR A 65 -34.11 17.86 10.99
CA THR A 65 -35.43 17.60 10.36
C THR A 65 -36.61 18.09 11.19
N LYS A 66 -36.38 18.49 12.45
CA LYS A 66 -37.42 18.83 13.44
C LYS A 66 -38.45 17.70 13.62
N ARG A 67 -38.01 16.44 13.51
CA ARG A 67 -38.86 15.26 13.70
C ARG A 67 -38.65 14.64 15.09
N SER A 68 -39.63 13.83 15.48
CA SER A 68 -39.59 13.04 16.70
C SER A 68 -39.59 11.56 16.34
N ASP A 69 -38.85 10.77 17.10
CA ASP A 69 -38.88 9.30 17.09
C ASP A 69 -39.96 8.73 18.00
N ARG A 70 -40.47 9.48 19.00
CA ARG A 70 -41.59 9.05 19.86
C ARG A 70 -42.73 8.38 19.08
N GLY A 71 -42.99 7.11 19.39
CA GLY A 71 -44.02 6.29 18.76
C GLY A 71 -43.64 5.75 17.38
N ALA A 72 -42.37 5.86 16.98
CA ALA A 72 -41.86 5.21 15.78
C ALA A 72 -41.82 3.69 15.96
N MET A 73 -41.96 3.00 14.83
CA MET A 73 -41.83 1.55 14.73
C MET A 73 -40.65 1.21 13.85
N CYS A 74 -39.98 0.09 14.16
CA CYS A 74 -39.05 -0.51 13.22
C CYS A 74 -39.80 -0.89 11.93
N MET A 75 -39.37 -0.38 10.78
CA MET A 75 -40.01 -0.65 9.50
C MET A 75 -39.92 -2.13 9.03
N LEU A 76 -39.09 -2.94 9.68
CA LEU A 76 -38.84 -4.33 9.32
C LEU A 76 -39.57 -5.33 10.23
N CYS A 77 -39.58 -5.09 11.55
CA CYS A 77 -40.22 -5.99 12.52
C CYS A 77 -41.44 -5.41 13.23
N ASN A 78 -41.82 -4.15 12.94
CA ASN A 78 -42.92 -3.43 13.59
C ASN A 78 -42.83 -3.32 15.12
N TYR A 79 -41.64 -3.46 15.71
CA TYR A 79 -41.45 -3.24 17.14
C TYR A 79 -41.55 -1.73 17.47
N GLU A 80 -42.37 -1.36 18.46
CA GLU A 80 -42.61 0.03 18.89
C GLU A 80 -41.54 0.52 19.89
N GLU A 81 -41.13 1.79 19.75
CA GLU A 81 -40.27 2.47 20.73
C GLU A 81 -41.07 2.76 22.02
N GLY A 82 -40.86 1.95 23.07
CA GLY A 82 -41.48 2.15 24.38
C GLY A 82 -42.01 0.89 25.09
N GLU A 83 -42.01 -0.27 24.45
CA GLU A 83 -42.21 -1.55 25.13
C GLU A 83 -40.90 -2.06 25.73
N GLU A 84 -40.93 -2.63 26.94
CA GLU A 84 -39.74 -3.23 27.55
C GLU A 84 -39.31 -4.49 26.77
N PRO A 85 -38.02 -4.63 26.41
CA PRO A 85 -36.91 -3.70 26.66
C PRO A 85 -36.84 -2.53 25.66
N GLU A 86 -36.47 -1.36 26.17
CA GLU A 86 -36.34 -0.07 25.45
C GLU A 86 -35.54 -0.23 24.14
N THR A 87 -36.23 -0.36 23.00
CA THR A 87 -35.62 -0.69 21.72
C THR A 87 -35.09 0.57 21.01
N PHE A 88 -33.77 0.63 20.80
CA PHE A 88 -33.17 1.75 20.07
C PHE A 88 -33.53 1.69 18.58
N LEU A 89 -34.31 2.68 18.12
CA LEU A 89 -34.63 2.88 16.71
C LEU A 89 -33.72 3.93 16.08
N PHE A 90 -33.16 3.63 14.90
CA PHE A 90 -32.25 4.52 14.16
C PHE A 90 -32.90 4.99 12.83
N PRO A 91 -32.77 6.28 12.44
CA PRO A 91 -33.30 6.78 11.18
C PRO A 91 -32.67 6.09 9.97
N VAL A 92 -33.50 5.62 9.03
CA VAL A 92 -33.03 4.93 7.82
C VAL A 92 -32.36 5.88 6.82
N CYS A 93 -32.80 7.14 6.78
CA CYS A 93 -32.29 8.22 5.93
C CYS A 93 -32.09 9.51 6.72
N LYS A 94 -31.35 10.46 6.14
CA LYS A 94 -31.10 11.79 6.74
C LYS A 94 -32.34 12.67 6.89
N GLU A 95 -33.44 12.30 6.23
CA GLU A 95 -34.74 12.98 6.34
C GLU A 95 -35.66 12.30 7.37
N ALA A 96 -35.20 11.24 8.05
CA ALA A 96 -35.93 10.49 9.08
C ALA A 96 -37.36 10.06 8.66
N HIS A 97 -37.51 9.48 7.47
CA HIS A 97 -38.81 8.96 7.00
C HIS A 97 -39.23 7.67 7.70
N PHE A 98 -38.27 6.77 7.93
CA PHE A 98 -38.47 5.48 8.57
C PHE A 98 -37.37 5.23 9.58
N PHE A 99 -37.63 4.30 10.49
CA PHE A 99 -36.69 3.90 11.52
C PHE A 99 -36.50 2.37 11.49
N VAL A 100 -35.34 1.92 11.96
CA VAL A 100 -35.00 0.50 12.02
C VAL A 100 -34.33 0.20 13.37
N CYS A 101 -34.64 -0.94 13.98
CA CYS A 101 -34.00 -1.38 15.23
C CYS A 101 -32.61 -1.97 14.96
N LEU A 102 -31.76 -2.01 15.99
CA LEU A 102 -30.42 -2.59 15.89
C LEU A 102 -30.45 -4.08 15.52
N ASP A 103 -31.42 -4.83 16.02
CA ASP A 103 -31.50 -6.27 15.72
C ASP A 103 -31.75 -6.51 14.24
N CYS A 104 -32.66 -5.74 13.63
CA CYS A 104 -32.90 -5.82 12.18
C CYS A 104 -31.71 -5.31 11.36
N LEU A 105 -30.98 -4.29 11.82
CA LEU A 105 -29.73 -3.85 11.19
C LEU A 105 -28.66 -4.96 11.24
N ASN A 106 -28.52 -5.64 12.38
CA ASN A 106 -27.58 -6.76 12.55
C ASN A 106 -27.97 -7.96 11.68
N SER A 107 -29.28 -8.24 11.60
CA SER A 107 -29.85 -9.39 10.88
C SER A 107 -29.64 -9.31 9.36
N CYS A 108 -29.41 -8.11 8.82
CA CYS A 108 -29.27 -7.90 7.39
C CYS A 108 -27.97 -8.49 6.78
N GLY A 109 -26.99 -8.91 7.59
CA GLY A 109 -25.72 -9.45 7.09
C GLY A 109 -24.94 -8.48 6.18
N GLU A 110 -23.81 -8.91 5.62
CA GLU A 110 -22.93 -8.03 4.82
C GLU A 110 -23.45 -7.73 3.40
N GLY A 111 -24.57 -8.34 2.99
CA GLY A 111 -25.13 -8.21 1.63
C GLY A 111 -26.52 -7.59 1.52
N ALA A 112 -27.31 -7.52 2.61
CA ALA A 112 -28.61 -6.85 2.56
C ALA A 112 -28.45 -5.37 2.94
N VAL A 113 -29.18 -4.50 2.24
CA VAL A 113 -29.12 -3.06 2.42
C VAL A 113 -30.46 -2.58 2.94
N VAL A 114 -30.47 -1.98 4.12
CA VAL A 114 -31.63 -1.20 4.59
C VAL A 114 -31.59 0.15 3.88
N GLU A 115 -32.52 0.34 2.94
CA GLU A 115 -32.68 1.57 2.15
C GLU A 115 -34.01 2.24 2.50
N CYS A 116 -34.04 3.57 2.45
CA CYS A 116 -35.30 4.28 2.61
C CYS A 116 -36.24 4.03 1.41
N PRO A 117 -37.48 3.56 1.62
CA PRO A 117 -38.46 3.38 0.55
C PRO A 117 -38.91 4.67 -0.14
N CYS A 118 -38.66 5.84 0.44
CA CYS A 118 -39.00 7.13 -0.14
C CYS A 118 -37.97 7.57 -1.21
N GLU A 119 -38.41 8.40 -2.16
CA GLU A 119 -37.53 9.09 -3.10
C GLU A 119 -36.78 10.27 -2.47
N CYS A 120 -36.23 10.11 -1.27
CA CYS A 120 -35.44 11.14 -0.60
C CYS A 120 -34.03 11.19 -1.21
N ARG A 121 -33.63 12.39 -1.69
CA ARG A 121 -32.32 12.75 -2.28
C ARG A 121 -31.78 11.70 -3.26
N GLU A 122 -32.08 11.87 -4.55
CA GLU A 122 -31.49 11.10 -5.67
C GLU A 122 -31.32 9.59 -5.40
N LYS A 123 -32.44 8.90 -5.13
CA LYS A 123 -32.63 7.44 -5.06
C LYS A 123 -31.68 6.67 -4.11
N LYS A 124 -32.29 6.12 -3.05
CA LYS A 124 -31.74 5.07 -2.15
C LYS A 124 -30.71 5.58 -1.12
N ASP A 125 -31.15 6.46 -0.22
CA ASP A 125 -30.35 6.83 0.96
C ASP A 125 -30.09 5.59 1.84
N ARG A 126 -28.79 5.33 2.10
CA ARG A 126 -28.25 4.20 2.87
C ARG A 126 -27.70 4.63 4.24
N PHE A 127 -28.05 5.83 4.69
CA PHE A 127 -27.53 6.44 5.92
C PHE A 127 -27.46 5.48 7.12
N ALA A 128 -28.52 4.71 7.41
CA ALA A 128 -28.49 3.74 8.51
C ALA A 128 -27.41 2.67 8.35
N MET A 129 -27.29 2.09 7.16
CA MET A 129 -26.28 1.07 6.89
C MET A 129 -24.87 1.65 6.91
N ASP A 130 -24.68 2.88 6.41
CA ASP A 130 -23.38 3.55 6.39
C ASP A 130 -22.92 3.90 7.81
N GLU A 131 -23.80 4.46 8.65
CA GLU A 131 -23.50 4.74 10.05
C GLU A 131 -23.29 3.45 10.86
N TYR A 132 -24.10 2.42 10.62
CA TYR A 132 -23.93 1.12 11.29
C TYR A 132 -22.58 0.47 10.92
N LYS A 133 -22.17 0.52 9.65
CA LYS A 133 -20.85 0.07 9.20
C LYS A 133 -19.73 0.91 9.81
N ARG A 134 -19.90 2.23 9.92
CA ARG A 134 -18.95 3.15 10.58
C ARG A 134 -18.73 2.75 12.04
N VAL A 135 -19.81 2.43 12.74
CA VAL A 135 -19.76 1.94 14.12
C VAL A 135 -18.97 0.63 14.21
N GLY A 136 -19.20 -0.31 13.29
CA GLY A 136 -18.38 -1.53 13.19
C GLY A 136 -16.89 -1.27 12.98
N VAL A 137 -16.49 -0.20 12.28
CA VAL A 137 -15.08 0.23 12.20
C VAL A 137 -14.57 0.72 13.56
N VAL A 138 -15.34 1.56 14.26
CA VAL A 138 -14.97 2.09 15.59
C VAL A 138 -14.74 0.98 16.62
N TYR A 139 -15.61 -0.04 16.66
CA TYR A 139 -15.39 -1.19 17.55
C TYR A 139 -14.11 -1.94 17.24
N ARG A 140 -13.83 -2.15 15.94
CA ARG A 140 -12.62 -2.85 15.51
C ARG A 140 -11.38 -2.09 15.91
N GLU A 141 -11.35 -0.79 15.67
CA GLU A 141 -10.27 0.09 16.11
C GLU A 141 -10.11 0.09 17.64
N GLY A 142 -11.21 0.12 18.39
CA GLY A 142 -11.19 0.05 19.85
C GLY A 142 -10.62 -1.27 20.37
N ALA A 143 -11.03 -2.41 19.81
CA ALA A 143 -10.55 -3.73 20.21
C ALA A 143 -9.10 -3.97 19.75
N LEU A 144 -8.70 -3.49 18.57
CA LEU A 144 -7.29 -3.46 18.17
C LEU A 144 -6.45 -2.59 19.12
N GLY A 145 -6.98 -1.45 19.55
CA GLY A 145 -6.35 -0.59 20.56
C GLY A 145 -6.19 -1.29 21.92
N GLU A 146 -7.17 -2.07 22.35
CA GLU A 146 -7.07 -2.85 23.59
C GLU A 146 -6.03 -3.98 23.47
N LEU A 147 -6.02 -4.71 22.34
CA LEU A 147 -4.97 -5.69 22.05
C LEU A 147 -3.59 -5.04 22.01
N ALA A 148 -3.45 -3.83 21.45
CA ALA A 148 -2.20 -3.08 21.44
C ALA A 148 -1.74 -2.68 22.84
N ARG A 149 -2.66 -2.34 23.77
CA ARG A 149 -2.32 -2.06 25.17
C ARG A 149 -1.85 -3.29 25.94
N GLN A 150 -2.33 -4.47 25.56
CA GLN A 150 -1.92 -5.75 26.13
C GLN A 150 -0.63 -6.29 25.49
N ALA A 151 -0.23 -5.75 24.34
CA ALA A 151 0.88 -6.24 23.56
C ALA A 151 2.24 -5.93 24.21
N GLN A 152 3.16 -6.86 24.08
CA GLN A 152 4.56 -6.62 24.44
C GLN A 152 5.27 -5.84 23.32
N THR A 153 6.13 -4.89 23.69
CA THR A 153 6.97 -4.14 22.74
C THR A 153 8.42 -4.60 22.88
N PRO A 154 8.88 -5.59 22.08
CA PRO A 154 10.23 -6.10 22.18
C PRO A 154 11.24 -5.13 21.58
N ALA A 155 12.47 -5.12 22.10
CA ALA A 155 13.58 -4.37 21.51
C ALA A 155 14.06 -5.00 20.19
N SER A 156 13.95 -6.33 20.06
CA SER A 156 14.33 -7.08 18.86
C SER A 156 13.31 -8.18 18.58
N PHE A 157 12.95 -8.34 17.31
CA PHE A 157 11.97 -9.32 16.85
C PHE A 157 12.49 -10.04 15.59
N PRO A 158 13.07 -11.24 15.72
CA PRO A 158 13.53 -12.01 14.56
C PRO A 158 12.32 -12.59 13.82
N LEU A 159 12.12 -12.15 12.58
CA LEU A 159 11.01 -12.66 11.78
C LEU A 159 11.36 -14.05 11.24
N LYS A 160 10.52 -15.05 11.55
CA LYS A 160 10.76 -16.46 11.18
C LYS A 160 9.50 -17.09 10.58
N PRO A 161 9.62 -18.19 9.81
CA PRO A 161 8.46 -18.92 9.28
C PRO A 161 7.56 -19.52 10.38
N VAL A 162 8.11 -19.78 11.57
CA VAL A 162 7.33 -20.16 12.75
C VAL A 162 7.33 -18.97 13.69
N LEU A 163 6.15 -18.40 13.90
CA LEU A 163 5.91 -17.25 14.75
C LEU A 163 5.31 -17.70 16.11
N PRO A 164 5.52 -16.94 17.19
CA PRO A 164 4.83 -17.17 18.46
C PRO A 164 3.31 -17.06 18.28
N THR A 165 2.55 -17.89 19.01
CA THR A 165 1.08 -17.93 18.93
C THR A 165 0.39 -17.73 20.28
N ASP A 166 1.18 -17.55 21.33
CA ASP A 166 0.79 -17.46 22.73
C ASP A 166 0.86 -16.02 23.28
N GLU A 167 1.44 -15.08 22.55
CA GLU A 167 1.61 -13.68 22.96
C GLU A 167 1.28 -12.71 21.82
N ILE A 168 0.87 -11.49 22.19
CA ILE A 168 0.63 -10.37 21.25
C ILE A 168 1.83 -9.44 21.29
N PHE A 169 2.31 -9.00 20.13
CA PHE A 169 3.42 -8.04 20.04
C PHE A 169 3.00 -6.77 19.31
N LEU A 170 3.45 -5.62 19.79
CA LEU A 170 3.41 -4.37 19.06
C LEU A 170 4.84 -4.03 18.66
N LEU A 171 5.12 -4.15 17.37
CA LEU A 171 6.41 -3.78 16.81
C LEU A 171 6.35 -2.30 16.47
N THR A 172 7.25 -1.50 17.02
CA THR A 172 7.26 -0.03 16.82
C THR A 172 8.53 0.41 16.13
N GLU A 173 8.67 1.72 15.89
CA GLU A 173 9.92 2.34 15.41
C GLU A 173 11.13 2.08 16.33
N LYS A 174 10.93 1.58 17.55
CA LYS A 174 12.01 1.20 18.48
C LYS A 174 12.37 -0.28 18.38
N THR A 175 11.54 -1.09 17.73
CA THR A 175 11.73 -2.53 17.59
C THR A 175 12.60 -2.85 16.38
N ALA A 176 13.72 -3.52 16.60
CA ALA A 176 14.58 -4.03 15.54
C ALA A 176 14.02 -5.34 14.97
N VAL A 177 13.48 -5.31 13.75
CA VAL A 177 13.00 -6.49 13.03
C VAL A 177 14.10 -7.04 12.12
N LEU A 178 14.58 -8.23 12.43
CA LEU A 178 15.65 -8.91 11.68
C LEU A 178 15.05 -9.80 10.57
N LEU A 179 15.47 -9.55 9.34
CA LEU A 179 15.07 -10.29 8.13
C LEU A 179 16.29 -11.03 7.58
N GLU A 180 16.47 -12.30 7.97
CA GLU A 180 17.63 -13.11 7.59
C GLU A 180 17.23 -14.56 7.29
N ASN A 181 17.74 -15.13 6.20
CA ASN A 181 17.46 -16.50 5.76
C ASN A 181 15.96 -16.84 5.66
N ILE A 182 15.17 -15.88 5.17
CA ILE A 182 13.73 -16.01 4.93
C ILE A 182 13.36 -15.39 3.57
N SER A 183 12.25 -15.86 3.01
CA SER A 183 11.52 -15.13 1.98
C SER A 183 10.30 -14.45 2.58
N LEU A 184 10.09 -13.16 2.28
CA LEU A 184 8.99 -12.35 2.80
C LEU A 184 8.12 -11.86 1.64
N SER A 185 6.80 -11.84 1.84
CA SER A 185 5.91 -11.27 0.85
C SER A 185 6.15 -9.77 0.73
N VAL A 186 6.06 -9.24 -0.48
CA VAL A 186 6.22 -7.81 -0.72
C VAL A 186 5.24 -6.99 0.12
N LYS A 187 4.00 -7.45 0.33
CA LYS A 187 3.01 -6.74 1.17
C LYS A 187 3.46 -6.64 2.63
N LEU A 188 3.98 -7.72 3.22
CA LEU A 188 4.45 -7.68 4.61
C LEU A 188 5.71 -6.83 4.74
N PHE A 189 6.61 -6.89 3.75
CA PHE A 189 7.79 -6.03 3.74
C PHE A 189 7.42 -4.54 3.70
N LEU A 190 6.49 -4.15 2.82
CA LEU A 190 6.03 -2.76 2.70
C LEU A 190 5.27 -2.28 3.95
N MET A 191 4.53 -3.16 4.63
CA MET A 191 3.89 -2.86 5.92
C MET A 191 4.90 -2.59 7.04
N LEU A 192 6.06 -3.27 7.04
CA LEU A 192 7.09 -3.09 8.06
C LEU A 192 7.89 -1.78 7.88
N LEU A 193 8.18 -1.40 6.63
CA LEU A 193 9.03 -0.23 6.33
C LEU A 193 8.63 1.09 7.02
N PRO A 194 7.34 1.47 7.14
CA PRO A 194 6.96 2.72 7.78
C PRO A 194 6.79 2.62 9.31
N GLY A 195 6.69 1.41 9.87
CA GLY A 195 6.30 1.22 11.28
C GLY A 195 7.39 0.69 12.20
N VAL A 196 8.48 0.11 11.67
CA VAL A 196 9.51 -0.57 12.48
C VAL A 196 10.94 -0.34 11.98
N ASN A 197 11.96 -0.66 12.79
CA ASN A 197 13.35 -0.69 12.33
C ASN A 197 13.67 -2.01 11.62
N VAL A 198 13.75 -1.97 10.30
CA VAL A 198 14.07 -3.14 9.48
C VAL A 198 15.59 -3.32 9.33
N PHE A 199 16.07 -4.53 9.62
CA PHE A 199 17.46 -4.96 9.40
C PHE A 199 17.50 -6.17 8.46
N VAL A 200 18.06 -5.98 7.26
CA VAL A 200 18.20 -7.05 6.27
C VAL A 200 19.55 -7.75 6.43
N GLY A 201 19.50 -9.04 6.76
CA GLY A 201 20.64 -9.94 6.87
C GLY A 201 20.88 -10.76 5.58
N LYS A 202 21.71 -11.80 5.68
CA LYS A 202 22.03 -12.66 4.53
C LYS A 202 20.82 -13.50 4.11
N GLY A 203 20.79 -13.89 2.83
CA GLY A 203 19.78 -14.84 2.34
C GLY A 203 18.33 -14.33 2.42
N PHE A 204 18.12 -13.01 2.50
CA PHE A 204 16.79 -12.41 2.46
C PHE A 204 16.24 -12.35 1.03
N HIS A 205 14.97 -12.71 0.87
CA HIS A 205 14.29 -12.73 -0.42
C HIS A 205 12.92 -12.05 -0.33
N LEU A 206 12.51 -11.38 -1.41
CA LEU A 206 11.13 -10.93 -1.61
C LEU A 206 10.41 -11.83 -2.60
N PHE A 207 9.11 -12.04 -2.35
CA PHE A 207 8.22 -12.73 -3.29
C PHE A 207 6.85 -12.03 -3.37
N GLY A 208 6.12 -12.29 -4.46
CA GLY A 208 4.78 -11.73 -4.66
C GLY A 208 3.75 -12.26 -3.67
N ASN A 209 2.66 -11.53 -3.49
CA ASN A 209 1.58 -11.97 -2.62
C ASN A 209 0.92 -13.22 -3.21
N ILE A 210 0.76 -14.26 -2.39
CA ILE A 210 0.04 -15.48 -2.76
C ILE A 210 -1.30 -15.45 -2.05
N GLY A 211 -2.39 -15.64 -2.80
CA GLY A 211 -3.77 -15.57 -2.28
C GLY A 211 -4.10 -16.56 -1.16
N ASN A 212 -3.19 -17.47 -0.81
CA ASN A 212 -3.35 -18.43 0.29
C ASN A 212 -2.97 -17.87 1.68
N GLY A 213 -2.46 -16.63 1.77
CA GLY A 213 -2.06 -16.02 3.04
C GLY A 213 -0.74 -16.57 3.62
N VAL A 214 0.17 -17.04 2.76
CA VAL A 214 1.55 -17.35 3.14
C VAL A 214 2.42 -16.14 2.86
N CYS A 215 2.90 -15.48 3.92
CA CYS A 215 3.72 -14.27 3.80
C CYS A 215 5.18 -14.45 4.23
N ILE A 216 5.54 -15.55 4.89
CA ILE A 216 6.91 -15.88 5.25
C ILE A 216 7.21 -17.31 4.78
N LYS A 217 8.37 -17.55 4.20
CA LYS A 217 8.82 -18.89 3.78
C LYS A 217 10.26 -19.15 4.18
N HIS A 218 10.57 -20.41 4.44
CA HIS A 218 11.94 -20.87 4.65
C HIS A 218 12.67 -21.19 3.34
N ASP A 219 11.95 -21.77 2.35
CA ASP A 219 12.53 -22.28 1.11
C ASP A 219 12.61 -21.18 0.02
N ILE A 220 13.71 -21.22 -0.74
CA ILE A 220 14.21 -20.25 -1.71
C ILE A 220 14.06 -20.79 -3.15
N THR A 221 13.68 -22.05 -3.32
CA THR A 221 13.94 -22.77 -4.58
C THR A 221 13.19 -22.27 -5.81
N ARG A 222 12.02 -21.59 -5.69
CA ARG A 222 11.24 -21.11 -6.85
C ARG A 222 10.36 -19.90 -6.52
N ASN A 223 10.94 -18.71 -6.43
CA ASN A 223 10.12 -17.49 -6.46
C ASN A 223 9.67 -17.22 -7.89
N HIS A 224 8.35 -17.24 -8.10
CA HIS A 224 7.78 -16.77 -9.36
C HIS A 224 7.95 -15.25 -9.48
N PRO A 225 8.19 -14.74 -10.69
CA PRO A 225 8.19 -13.32 -10.95
C PRO A 225 6.92 -12.65 -10.43
N PHE A 226 7.07 -11.49 -9.81
CA PHE A 226 5.94 -10.73 -9.28
C PHE A 226 6.04 -9.25 -9.65
N SER A 227 4.93 -8.53 -9.50
CA SER A 227 4.90 -7.08 -9.67
C SER A 227 5.18 -6.38 -8.35
N LEU A 228 6.10 -5.42 -8.36
CA LEU A 228 6.24 -4.43 -7.30
C LEU A 228 5.52 -3.16 -7.73
N GLU A 229 4.45 -2.82 -7.02
CA GLU A 229 3.63 -1.65 -7.32
C GLU A 229 3.71 -0.65 -6.16
N GLY A 230 3.87 0.63 -6.50
CA GLY A 230 4.17 1.69 -5.56
C GLY A 230 2.91 2.20 -4.86
N VAL A 231 2.67 1.72 -3.65
CA VAL A 231 1.81 2.41 -2.68
C VAL A 231 2.47 2.30 -1.32
N LEU A 232 3.21 3.35 -0.93
CA LEU A 232 3.36 3.67 0.49
C LEU A 232 2.18 4.59 0.80
N GLU A 233 1.31 4.21 1.73
CA GLU A 233 0.09 4.95 2.05
C GLU A 233 0.40 6.38 2.51
N GLY A 234 -0.51 7.33 2.28
CA GLY A 234 -0.25 8.77 2.47
C GLY A 234 0.05 9.21 3.91
N ASN A 235 -0.20 8.34 4.90
CA ASN A 235 0.13 8.53 6.31
C ASN A 235 1.45 7.85 6.73
N ALA A 236 2.16 7.18 5.80
CA ALA A 236 3.40 6.46 6.11
C ALA A 236 4.47 7.40 6.69
N ASN A 237 5.17 6.95 7.74
CA ASN A 237 6.30 7.67 8.30
C ASN A 237 7.48 7.66 7.31
N THR A 238 7.51 8.67 6.44
CA THR A 238 8.50 8.84 5.37
C THR A 238 9.93 8.92 5.90
N GLY A 239 10.13 9.48 7.09
CA GLY A 239 11.43 9.54 7.77
C GLY A 239 11.97 8.15 8.11
N LEU A 240 11.14 7.31 8.73
CA LEU A 240 11.53 5.94 9.08
C LEU A 240 11.74 5.07 7.84
N VAL A 241 10.90 5.22 6.81
CA VAL A 241 11.10 4.54 5.52
C VAL A 241 12.48 4.86 4.95
N LEU A 242 12.86 6.14 4.87
CA LEU A 242 14.16 6.55 4.37
C LEU A 242 15.32 6.01 5.21
N GLU A 243 15.18 6.01 6.54
CA GLU A 243 16.19 5.44 7.42
C GLU A 243 16.36 3.94 7.21
N ASN A 244 15.27 3.19 7.11
CA ASN A 244 15.26 1.77 6.77
C ASN A 244 15.94 1.51 5.43
N LEU A 245 15.57 2.26 4.38
CA LEU A 245 16.19 2.14 3.06
C LEU A 245 17.70 2.44 3.09
N ARG A 246 18.15 3.42 3.88
CA ARG A 246 19.58 3.71 4.08
C ARG A 246 20.31 2.56 4.77
N ARG A 247 19.71 1.98 5.80
CA ARG A 247 20.29 0.87 6.57
C ARG A 247 20.43 -0.42 5.78
N ILE A 248 19.53 -0.68 4.83
CA ILE A 248 19.59 -1.88 3.98
C ILE A 248 20.87 -1.84 3.11
N PRO A 249 21.72 -2.87 3.13
CA PRO A 249 22.90 -2.94 2.27
C PRO A 249 22.53 -3.02 0.78
N PRO A 250 23.34 -2.44 -0.14
CA PRO A 250 23.14 -2.61 -1.57
C PRO A 250 23.09 -4.08 -1.99
N ARG A 251 22.23 -4.42 -2.97
CA ARG A 251 22.05 -5.78 -3.51
C ARG A 251 21.88 -6.89 -2.45
N SER A 252 21.22 -6.57 -1.34
CA SER A 252 20.97 -7.52 -0.24
C SER A 252 19.63 -8.23 -0.34
N ILE A 253 18.68 -7.67 -1.10
CA ILE A 253 17.32 -8.20 -1.24
C ILE A 253 17.19 -9.03 -2.51
N ASN A 254 17.18 -10.35 -2.40
CA ASN A 254 17.03 -11.22 -3.57
C ASN A 254 15.57 -11.22 -4.06
N CYS A 255 15.37 -11.05 -5.36
CA CYS A 255 14.02 -10.92 -5.92
C CYS A 255 14.00 -11.33 -7.39
N VAL A 256 12.81 -11.69 -7.88
CA VAL A 256 12.53 -11.95 -9.29
C VAL A 256 11.27 -11.15 -9.63
N PHE A 257 11.39 -10.15 -10.49
CA PHE A 257 10.28 -9.29 -10.85
C PHE A 257 9.79 -9.57 -12.26
N ARG A 258 8.49 -9.46 -12.44
CA ARG A 258 7.84 -9.33 -13.75
C ARG A 258 7.69 -7.86 -14.13
N ARG A 259 7.35 -7.02 -13.15
CA ARG A 259 7.19 -5.57 -13.33
C ARG A 259 7.59 -4.81 -12.08
N ILE A 260 8.21 -3.65 -12.23
CA ILE A 260 8.33 -2.63 -11.19
C ILE A 260 7.57 -1.40 -11.71
N LEU A 261 6.55 -0.96 -10.98
CA LEU A 261 5.76 0.22 -11.28
C LEU A 261 5.71 1.11 -10.03
N LEU A 262 6.55 2.14 -9.97
CA LEU A 262 6.66 3.02 -8.81
C LEU A 262 6.37 4.46 -9.23
N GLN A 263 5.29 5.03 -8.69
CA GLN A 263 4.85 6.37 -9.03
C GLN A 263 4.79 7.24 -7.77
N ASN A 264 5.43 8.41 -7.81
CA ASN A 264 5.43 9.43 -6.75
C ASN A 264 5.63 8.87 -5.34
N THR A 265 6.64 8.01 -5.16
CA THR A 265 6.90 7.33 -3.88
C THR A 265 8.39 7.24 -3.55
N LEU A 266 8.72 7.37 -2.26
CA LEU A 266 10.06 7.11 -1.72
C LEU A 266 10.53 5.67 -1.94
N LEU A 267 9.59 4.74 -2.20
CA LEU A 267 9.92 3.35 -2.49
C LEU A 267 10.80 3.21 -3.73
N ILE A 268 10.86 4.20 -4.63
CA ILE A 268 11.82 4.22 -5.75
C ILE A 268 13.25 4.01 -5.24
N SER A 269 13.59 4.56 -4.08
CA SER A 269 14.92 4.42 -3.47
C SER A 269 15.28 2.99 -2.98
N ILE A 270 14.37 2.01 -3.12
CA ILE A 270 14.69 0.59 -2.89
C ILE A 270 15.59 0.00 -3.98
N LEU A 271 15.60 0.57 -5.20
CA LEU A 271 16.25 -0.03 -6.37
C LEU A 271 17.72 -0.46 -6.14
N PRO A 272 18.61 0.35 -5.53
CA PRO A 272 19.99 -0.06 -5.26
C PRO A 272 20.12 -1.25 -4.30
N LYS A 273 19.06 -1.55 -3.55
CA LYS A 273 19.01 -2.59 -2.52
C LYS A 273 18.58 -3.94 -3.08
N LEU A 274 17.94 -3.92 -4.24
CA LEU A 274 17.46 -5.11 -4.92
C LEU A 274 18.61 -5.86 -5.59
N LYS A 275 18.54 -7.18 -5.52
CA LYS A 275 19.39 -8.12 -6.24
C LYS A 275 18.48 -8.98 -7.10
N THR A 276 18.24 -8.51 -8.32
CA THR A 276 17.38 -9.25 -9.25
C THR A 276 18.14 -10.36 -9.95
N HIS A 277 17.44 -11.48 -10.13
CA HIS A 277 17.92 -12.60 -10.94
C HIS A 277 17.06 -12.69 -12.20
N GLY A 278 17.68 -12.66 -13.37
CA GLY A 278 16.98 -12.88 -14.63
C GLY A 278 16.54 -14.34 -14.71
N ASN A 279 15.25 -14.58 -14.91
CA ASN A 279 14.69 -15.92 -15.13
C ASN A 279 14.37 -16.18 -16.61
N GLY A 280 14.77 -15.28 -17.51
CA GLY A 280 14.47 -15.35 -18.94
C GLY A 280 13.11 -14.76 -19.35
N GLU A 281 12.28 -14.29 -18.40
CA GLU A 281 11.04 -13.57 -18.71
C GLU A 281 11.30 -12.07 -18.92
N ALA A 282 10.48 -11.44 -19.77
CA ALA A 282 10.54 -9.99 -20.00
C ALA A 282 10.15 -9.23 -18.73
N PHE A 283 11.09 -8.42 -18.23
CA PHE A 283 10.89 -7.59 -17.03
C PHE A 283 10.67 -6.12 -17.43
N GLU A 284 9.57 -5.52 -17.00
CA GLU A 284 9.22 -4.12 -17.29
C GLU A 284 9.47 -3.23 -16.07
N MET A 285 10.10 -2.08 -16.26
CA MET A 285 10.34 -1.10 -15.19
C MET A 285 9.78 0.27 -15.59
N GLU A 286 8.89 0.79 -14.76
CA GLU A 286 8.28 2.10 -14.92
C GLU A 286 8.43 2.89 -13.62
N LEU A 287 9.11 4.03 -13.69
CA LEU A 287 9.34 4.92 -12.55
C LEU A 287 8.89 6.32 -12.93
N ALA A 288 7.97 6.88 -12.16
CA ALA A 288 7.47 8.24 -12.39
C ALA A 288 7.55 9.04 -11.10
N THR A 289 8.20 10.19 -11.12
CA THR A 289 8.06 11.12 -9.99
C THR A 289 8.39 12.55 -10.33
N GLU A 290 7.66 13.48 -9.73
CA GLU A 290 7.90 14.92 -9.79
C GLU A 290 8.68 15.46 -8.57
N ASN A 291 8.96 14.61 -7.58
CA ASN A 291 9.68 14.97 -6.36
C ASN A 291 11.11 14.40 -6.40
N GLU A 292 12.11 15.27 -6.45
CA GLU A 292 13.53 14.88 -6.44
C GLU A 292 13.92 14.12 -5.17
N GLU A 293 13.26 14.35 -4.03
CA GLU A 293 13.53 13.63 -2.78
C GLU A 293 13.29 12.12 -2.93
N HIS A 294 12.37 11.71 -3.78
CA HIS A 294 12.07 10.29 -4.03
C HIS A 294 13.22 9.52 -4.69
N ILE A 295 14.10 10.24 -5.39
CA ILE A 295 15.24 9.68 -6.12
C ILE A 295 16.60 10.13 -5.58
N ALA A 296 16.62 11.02 -4.59
CA ALA A 296 17.86 11.61 -4.05
C ALA A 296 18.89 10.55 -3.62
N MET A 297 18.44 9.43 -3.03
CA MET A 297 19.35 8.33 -2.68
C MET A 297 20.01 7.71 -3.91
N ILE A 298 19.25 7.52 -4.99
CA ILE A 298 19.76 6.94 -6.24
C ILE A 298 20.71 7.91 -6.94
N LEU A 299 20.38 9.20 -6.95
CA LEU A 299 21.26 10.22 -7.54
C LEU A 299 22.63 10.30 -6.86
N GLY A 300 22.71 9.92 -5.59
CA GLY A 300 23.96 9.80 -4.82
C GLY A 300 24.80 8.56 -5.12
N GLU A 301 24.25 7.57 -5.84
CA GLU A 301 24.98 6.37 -6.22
C GLU A 301 25.99 6.65 -7.35
N GLU A 302 26.99 5.78 -7.50
CA GLU A 302 27.91 5.83 -8.64
C GLU A 302 27.17 5.56 -9.97
N ASP A 303 27.71 6.09 -11.08
CA ASP A 303 27.12 5.85 -12.39
C ASP A 303 27.15 4.36 -12.73
N SER A 304 26.06 3.87 -13.33
CA SER A 304 25.86 2.46 -13.66
C SER A 304 25.93 1.50 -12.46
N SER A 305 25.78 1.96 -11.21
CA SER A 305 25.92 1.09 -10.02
C SER A 305 24.60 0.44 -9.56
N VAL A 306 23.45 0.93 -10.04
CA VAL A 306 22.11 0.43 -9.69
C VAL A 306 21.69 -0.63 -10.69
N PHE A 307 21.87 -1.89 -10.31
CA PHE A 307 21.67 -3.02 -11.21
C PHE A 307 20.30 -3.66 -11.01
N VAL A 308 19.47 -3.57 -12.04
CA VAL A 308 18.24 -4.32 -12.13
C VAL A 308 18.30 -5.14 -13.42
N ARG A 309 18.74 -6.40 -13.27
CA ARG A 309 18.98 -7.33 -14.38
C ARG A 309 17.66 -7.76 -15.03
N GLY A 310 17.70 -7.97 -16.35
CA GLY A 310 16.60 -8.53 -17.14
C GLY A 310 15.58 -7.53 -17.66
N VAL A 311 15.77 -6.22 -17.43
CA VAL A 311 14.84 -5.18 -17.91
C VAL A 311 14.76 -5.24 -19.43
N LYS A 312 13.56 -5.43 -19.97
CA LYS A 312 13.26 -5.36 -21.41
C LYS A 312 12.66 -4.04 -21.82
N LYS A 313 11.85 -3.44 -20.94
CA LYS A 313 11.30 -2.09 -21.16
C LYS A 313 11.57 -1.22 -19.94
N LEU A 314 12.18 -0.07 -20.17
CA LEU A 314 12.45 0.94 -19.16
C LEU A 314 11.68 2.21 -19.52
N ALA A 315 10.81 2.67 -18.62
CA ALA A 315 10.09 3.92 -18.77
C ALA A 315 10.34 4.83 -17.56
N LEU A 316 10.85 6.04 -17.80
CA LEU A 316 11.18 7.03 -16.77
C LEU A 316 10.42 8.33 -17.04
N TYR A 317 9.68 8.82 -16.05
CA TYR A 317 8.87 10.03 -16.14
C TYR A 317 9.24 11.05 -15.06
N GLY A 318 9.28 12.32 -15.43
CA GLY A 318 9.54 13.42 -14.52
C GLY A 318 11.00 13.44 -14.05
N CYS A 319 11.23 13.77 -12.78
CA CYS A 319 12.54 13.70 -12.12
C CYS A 319 13.19 12.31 -12.24
N ALA A 320 12.41 11.22 -12.36
CA ALA A 320 12.96 9.87 -12.51
C ALA A 320 13.89 9.74 -13.72
N VAL A 321 13.73 10.56 -14.77
CA VAL A 321 14.68 10.60 -15.90
C VAL A 321 16.12 10.87 -15.44
N GLY A 322 16.30 11.66 -14.38
CA GLY A 322 17.59 11.98 -13.79
C GLY A 322 18.39 10.78 -13.30
N ILE A 323 17.75 9.64 -13.01
CA ILE A 323 18.45 8.43 -12.54
C ILE A 323 19.00 7.56 -13.68
N LEU A 324 18.68 7.85 -14.94
CA LEU A 324 19.11 7.03 -16.08
C LEU A 324 20.62 6.72 -16.08
N PRO A 325 21.55 7.66 -15.83
CA PRO A 325 22.98 7.36 -15.77
C PRO A 325 23.38 6.41 -14.62
N LYS A 326 22.56 6.32 -13.56
CA LYS A 326 22.79 5.49 -12.38
C LYS A 326 22.42 4.03 -12.61
N LEU A 327 21.54 3.77 -13.57
CA LEU A 327 21.10 2.42 -13.90
C LEU A 327 22.20 1.68 -14.66
N GLY A 328 22.64 0.54 -14.12
CA GLY A 328 23.62 -0.35 -14.71
C GLY A 328 23.03 -1.19 -15.84
N ILE A 329 22.54 -0.54 -16.90
CA ILE A 329 21.87 -1.16 -18.05
C ILE A 329 22.86 -1.97 -18.92
N ARG A 330 24.13 -1.60 -18.86
CA ARG A 330 25.22 -2.10 -19.70
C ARG A 330 25.56 -3.59 -19.53
N ASP A 331 25.52 -4.11 -18.31
CA ASP A 331 26.29 -5.33 -18.03
C ASP A 331 25.52 -6.65 -18.24
N TYR A 332 24.20 -6.62 -18.50
CA TYR A 332 23.35 -7.80 -18.24
C TYR A 332 22.18 -8.09 -19.20
N GLY A 333 22.14 -7.50 -20.40
CA GLY A 333 21.25 -7.92 -21.50
C GLY A 333 20.63 -6.77 -22.30
N ASP A 334 20.14 -7.10 -23.50
CA ASP A 334 19.53 -6.12 -24.43
C ASP A 334 18.20 -5.60 -23.87
N VAL A 335 18.22 -4.35 -23.36
CA VAL A 335 17.00 -3.57 -23.14
C VAL A 335 16.39 -3.30 -24.51
N GLU A 336 15.15 -3.73 -24.74
CA GLU A 336 14.50 -3.56 -26.04
C GLU A 336 13.98 -2.13 -26.19
N TRP A 337 13.33 -1.58 -25.16
CA TRP A 337 12.71 -0.25 -25.23
C TRP A 337 13.09 0.64 -24.06
N ILE A 338 13.48 1.89 -24.36
CA ILE A 338 13.68 2.96 -23.40
C ILE A 338 12.73 4.11 -23.74
N GLU A 339 11.88 4.49 -22.79
CA GLU A 339 10.99 5.64 -22.88
C GLU A 339 11.33 6.66 -21.78
N LEU A 340 11.61 7.90 -22.19
CA LEU A 340 11.93 9.00 -21.29
C LEU A 340 10.96 10.15 -21.54
N HIS A 341 10.31 10.62 -20.46
CA HIS A 341 9.40 11.75 -20.52
C HIS A 341 9.80 12.80 -19.49
N ALA A 342 10.09 14.01 -19.96
CA ALA A 342 10.34 15.16 -19.08
C ALA A 342 9.54 16.39 -19.53
N GLU A 343 8.62 16.85 -18.68
CA GLU A 343 7.84 18.07 -18.95
C GLU A 343 8.58 19.38 -18.61
N ARG A 344 9.63 19.30 -17.78
CA ARG A 344 10.43 20.44 -17.35
C ARG A 344 11.92 20.19 -17.55
N LYS A 345 12.71 21.26 -17.77
CA LYS A 345 14.15 21.17 -18.05
C LYS A 345 14.95 20.64 -16.87
N GLU A 346 14.49 20.91 -15.65
CA GLU A 346 15.14 20.49 -14.40
C GLU A 346 15.23 18.96 -14.31
N HIS A 347 14.23 18.24 -14.83
CA HIS A 347 14.16 16.77 -14.82
C HIS A 347 15.35 16.09 -15.50
N VAL A 348 16.00 16.78 -16.45
CA VAL A 348 17.12 16.26 -17.23
C VAL A 348 18.43 16.97 -16.94
N GLN A 349 18.44 17.97 -16.05
CA GLN A 349 19.62 18.79 -15.78
C GLN A 349 20.78 17.98 -15.18
N GLY A 350 20.47 17.00 -14.33
CA GLY A 350 21.45 16.09 -13.72
C GLY A 350 21.98 14.99 -14.65
N VAL A 351 21.35 14.78 -15.80
CA VAL A 351 21.75 13.73 -16.74
C VAL A 351 23.00 14.15 -17.49
N LYS A 352 24.15 13.54 -17.15
CA LYS A 352 25.40 13.75 -17.86
C LYS A 352 25.44 12.84 -19.10
N GLN A 353 26.47 12.00 -19.23
CA GLN A 353 26.61 11.10 -20.36
C GLN A 353 25.97 9.75 -20.04
N VAL A 354 25.26 9.20 -21.02
CA VAL A 354 24.65 7.87 -20.94
C VAL A 354 25.22 7.02 -22.06
N CYS A 355 25.75 5.86 -21.70
CA CYS A 355 26.15 4.83 -22.65
C CYS A 355 24.98 3.88 -22.83
N LEU A 356 24.39 3.84 -24.02
CA LEU A 356 23.39 2.83 -24.39
C LEU A 356 24.08 1.77 -25.23
N GLU A 357 23.81 0.49 -24.98
CA GLU A 357 24.28 -0.59 -25.86
C GLU A 357 23.28 -0.81 -27.00
N LYS A 358 22.91 -2.06 -27.28
CA LYS A 358 21.85 -2.38 -28.22
C LYS A 358 20.49 -2.11 -27.59
N VAL A 359 19.72 -1.23 -28.22
CA VAL A 359 18.33 -0.92 -27.85
C VAL A 359 17.49 -0.95 -29.13
N GLU A 360 16.38 -1.68 -29.14
CA GLU A 360 15.52 -1.72 -30.33
C GLU A 360 14.84 -0.35 -30.53
N GLY A 361 14.32 0.26 -29.46
CA GLY A 361 13.66 1.55 -29.56
C GLY A 361 13.92 2.53 -28.41
N LEU A 362 14.17 3.78 -28.80
CA LEU A 362 14.35 4.91 -27.89
C LEU A 362 13.28 5.97 -28.15
N HIS A 363 12.46 6.24 -27.15
CA HIS A 363 11.40 7.25 -27.18
C HIS A 363 11.74 8.41 -26.24
N LEU A 364 11.86 9.61 -26.78
CA LEU A 364 12.15 10.83 -26.01
C LEU A 364 10.99 11.82 -26.13
N HIS A 365 10.34 12.13 -25.02
CA HIS A 365 9.22 13.07 -24.92
C HIS A 365 9.59 14.33 -24.15
N GLY A 366 9.27 15.50 -24.72
CA GLY A 366 9.52 16.79 -24.08
C GLY A 366 11.01 17.09 -23.90
N TYR A 367 11.41 17.66 -22.76
CA TYR A 367 12.81 17.96 -22.45
C TYR A 367 13.71 16.71 -22.36
N ALA A 368 13.16 15.49 -22.40
CA ALA A 368 13.97 14.27 -22.48
C ALA A 368 14.80 14.22 -23.77
N MET A 369 14.41 14.96 -24.81
CA MET A 369 15.19 15.10 -26.04
C MET A 369 16.56 15.77 -25.81
N ASP A 370 16.71 16.59 -24.77
CA ASP A 370 18.00 17.22 -24.40
C ASP A 370 19.06 16.18 -23.97
N ILE A 371 18.65 14.93 -23.72
CA ILE A 371 19.55 13.81 -23.42
C ILE A 371 20.17 13.25 -24.70
N LEU A 372 19.53 13.39 -25.87
CA LEU A 372 20.02 12.86 -27.15
C LEU A 372 21.51 13.21 -27.43
N PRO A 373 21.96 14.48 -27.34
CA PRO A 373 23.37 14.81 -27.53
C PRO A 373 24.31 14.25 -26.46
N ARG A 374 23.76 13.80 -25.32
CA ARG A 374 24.52 13.24 -24.20
C ARG A 374 24.59 11.72 -24.26
N LEU A 375 23.89 11.09 -25.21
CA LEU A 375 24.02 9.68 -25.51
C LEU A 375 25.35 9.43 -26.22
N LYS A 376 26.15 8.51 -25.69
CA LYS A 376 27.40 8.07 -26.30
C LYS A 376 27.21 6.74 -27.01
N ALA A 377 27.68 6.69 -28.26
CA ALA A 377 27.92 5.42 -28.94
C ALA A 377 29.08 4.70 -28.25
N CYS A 378 28.75 3.60 -27.60
CA CYS A 378 29.68 2.61 -27.08
C CYS A 378 29.92 1.51 -28.13
N SER A 379 30.91 0.66 -27.91
CA SER A 379 31.20 -0.45 -28.82
C SER A 379 29.98 -1.37 -28.93
N GLY A 380 29.39 -1.47 -30.12
CA GLY A 380 28.19 -2.29 -30.35
C GLY A 380 26.86 -1.57 -30.04
N SER A 381 26.87 -0.26 -29.81
CA SER A 381 25.64 0.51 -29.68
C SER A 381 24.85 0.54 -30.98
N GLU A 382 23.58 0.17 -30.89
CA GLU A 382 22.63 0.16 -32.00
C GLU A 382 21.28 0.63 -31.45
N VAL A 383 20.68 1.63 -32.11
CA VAL A 383 19.30 2.06 -31.87
C VAL A 383 18.54 1.88 -33.16
N GLU A 384 17.63 0.92 -33.22
CA GLU A 384 16.90 0.60 -34.47
C GLU A 384 15.79 1.64 -34.75
N PHE A 385 15.08 2.07 -33.71
CA PHE A 385 13.99 3.03 -33.78
C PHE A 385 14.25 4.21 -32.82
N LEU A 386 14.22 5.43 -33.34
CA LEU A 386 14.28 6.67 -32.55
C LEU A 386 12.98 7.46 -32.77
N LEU A 387 12.21 7.66 -31.70
CA LEU A 387 11.01 8.50 -31.70
C LEU A 387 11.25 9.74 -30.83
N LEU A 388 11.09 10.92 -31.43
CA LEU A 388 11.16 12.21 -30.74
C LEU A 388 9.79 12.86 -30.77
N ASN A 389 9.26 13.23 -29.60
CA ASN A 389 7.96 13.88 -29.48
C ASN A 389 8.07 15.20 -28.70
N ALA A 390 7.86 16.30 -29.42
CA ALA A 390 7.91 17.65 -28.88
C ALA A 390 6.51 18.28 -28.84
N GLY A 391 5.95 18.45 -27.63
CA GLY A 391 4.70 19.20 -27.46
C GLY A 391 4.84 20.73 -27.55
N ARG A 392 6.07 21.27 -27.47
CA ARG A 392 6.38 22.72 -27.48
C ARG A 392 7.71 22.98 -28.17
N VAL A 393 7.88 24.18 -28.73
CA VAL A 393 9.12 24.62 -29.42
C VAL A 393 10.33 24.64 -28.49
N GLU A 394 10.14 25.01 -27.22
CA GLU A 394 11.20 25.01 -26.21
C GLU A 394 11.84 23.64 -25.99
N HIS A 395 11.11 22.54 -26.23
CA HIS A 395 11.63 21.18 -26.02
C HIS A 395 12.73 20.80 -27.03
N ILE A 396 12.78 21.42 -28.21
CA ILE A 396 13.79 21.12 -29.24
C ILE A 396 14.96 22.11 -29.25
N ALA A 397 14.93 23.14 -28.40
CA ALA A 397 15.88 24.26 -28.47
C ALA A 397 17.34 23.81 -28.28
N GLU A 398 17.60 22.94 -27.30
CA GLU A 398 18.95 22.43 -27.00
C GLU A 398 19.44 21.50 -28.12
N VAL A 399 18.57 20.63 -28.64
CA VAL A 399 18.90 19.68 -29.72
C VAL A 399 19.30 20.43 -30.99
N LEU A 400 18.58 21.51 -31.33
CA LEU A 400 18.89 22.35 -32.48
C LEU A 400 20.15 23.19 -32.31
N ALA A 401 20.51 23.56 -31.07
CA ALA A 401 21.69 24.36 -30.78
C ALA A 401 23.02 23.61 -30.96
N GLN A 402 22.97 22.28 -31.01
CA GLN A 402 24.16 21.42 -31.15
C GLN A 402 24.41 20.93 -32.59
N GLY A 403 23.57 21.34 -33.55
CA GLY A 403 23.62 20.96 -34.97
C GLY A 403 24.54 21.82 -35.83
#